data_AF-A0A392MY73-F1
#
_entry.id   AF-A0A392MY73-F1
#
_cell.length_a   1.000
_cell.length_b   1.000
_cell.length_c   1.000
_cell.angle_alpha   90.00
_cell.angle_beta   90.00
_cell.angle_gamma   90.00
#
_symmetry.space_group_name_H-M   'P 1'
#
loop_
_entity.id
_entity.type
_entity.pdbx_description
1 polymer ?
#
loop_
_entity_poly.entity_id
_entity_poly.type
_entity_poly.pdbx_seq_one_letter_code
_entity_poly.pdbx_strand_id
1 'polypeptide(L)'
;MFLEPNIHLEFFLHKVAAINSLYVAMHSPPLQGWKPVGGDPCFDHWQGVDCVFSNITAIRLAGLNLGGELGSNLDFPSIIDIDLSNNHIGGAIPFTLPPTLRTLDLANNNLTGQLPSSMG
;
A
#
# COMPACT_ATOMS: atom_id res chain seq x y z
N MET A 1 -13.16 27.48 -20.68
CA MET A 1 -13.10 26.79 -19.37
C MET A 1 -13.31 25.32 -19.66
N PHE A 2 -12.21 24.59 -19.93
CA PHE A 2 -12.27 23.17 -20.23
C PHE A 2 -12.29 22.40 -18.90
N LEU A 3 -13.34 21.61 -18.69
CA LEU A 3 -13.38 20.59 -17.64
C LEU A 3 -12.64 19.38 -18.20
N GLU A 4 -11.50 19.01 -17.60
CA GLU A 4 -10.80 17.78 -17.98
C GLU A 4 -11.53 16.56 -17.41
N PRO A 5 -12.08 15.65 -18.24
CA PRO A 5 -12.82 14.48 -17.76
C PRO A 5 -11.90 13.35 -17.26
N ASN A 6 -10.58 13.46 -17.45
CA ASN A 6 -9.63 12.34 -17.27
C ASN A 6 -8.93 12.28 -15.92
N ILE A 7 -9.01 13.33 -15.11
CA ILE A 7 -8.32 13.39 -13.81
C ILE A 7 -8.84 12.26 -12.89
N HIS A 8 -10.13 11.93 -12.96
CA HIS A 8 -10.74 10.90 -12.12
C HIS A 8 -10.35 9.47 -12.54
N LEU A 9 -10.04 9.23 -13.83
CA LEU A 9 -9.60 7.92 -14.33
C LEU A 9 -8.12 7.67 -13.99
N GLU A 10 -7.28 8.69 -14.16
CA GLU A 10 -5.87 8.67 -13.74
C GLU A 10 -5.77 8.37 -12.23
N PHE A 11 -6.48 9.10 -11.37
CA PHE A 11 -6.45 8.84 -9.92
C PHE A 11 -6.99 7.46 -9.52
N PHE A 12 -7.94 6.91 -10.29
CA PHE A 12 -8.43 5.55 -10.07
C PHE A 12 -7.37 4.51 -10.41
N LEU A 13 -6.62 4.71 -11.49
CA LEU A 13 -5.53 3.82 -11.93
C LEU A 13 -4.36 3.80 -10.94
N HIS A 14 -3.92 4.94 -10.43
CA HIS A 14 -2.71 5.02 -9.59
C HIS A 14 -2.85 4.23 -8.29
N LYS A 15 -3.97 4.38 -7.56
CA LYS A 15 -4.16 3.68 -6.27
C LYS A 15 -4.35 2.16 -6.43
N VAL A 16 -5.05 1.74 -7.49
CA VAL A 16 -5.25 0.31 -7.79
C VAL A 16 -3.93 -0.31 -8.22
N ALA A 17 -3.15 0.38 -9.04
CA ALA A 17 -1.81 -0.05 -9.40
C ALA A 17 -0.86 -0.15 -8.19
N ALA A 18 -0.94 0.80 -7.25
CA ALA A 18 -0.13 0.78 -6.03
C ALA A 18 -0.42 -0.44 -5.16
N ILE A 19 -1.70 -0.71 -4.85
CA ILE A 19 -2.05 -1.90 -4.05
C ILE A 19 -1.77 -3.21 -4.78
N ASN A 20 -1.98 -3.27 -6.10
CA ASN A 20 -1.63 -4.46 -6.90
C ASN A 20 -0.11 -4.69 -6.89
N SER A 21 0.69 -3.64 -6.99
CA SER A 21 2.16 -3.74 -6.95
C SER A 21 2.66 -4.20 -5.59
N LEU A 22 2.10 -3.66 -4.51
CA LEU A 22 2.37 -4.12 -3.14
C LEU A 22 2.01 -5.60 -2.98
N TYR A 23 0.84 -6.01 -3.47
CA TYR A 23 0.41 -7.42 -3.43
C TYR A 23 1.40 -8.37 -4.11
N VAL A 24 1.86 -8.01 -5.30
CA VAL A 24 2.82 -8.80 -6.06
C VAL A 24 4.18 -8.82 -5.36
N ALA A 25 4.64 -7.69 -4.82
CA ALA A 25 5.90 -7.59 -4.07
C ALA A 25 5.91 -8.43 -2.79
N MET A 26 4.75 -8.61 -2.16
CA MET A 26 4.56 -9.54 -1.03
C MET A 26 4.43 -11.02 -1.45
N HIS A 27 4.73 -11.34 -2.71
CA HIS A 27 4.55 -12.67 -3.32
C HIS A 27 3.10 -13.16 -3.35
N SER A 28 2.13 -12.25 -3.50
CA SER A 28 0.70 -12.58 -3.65
C SER A 28 0.16 -13.47 -2.52
N PRO A 29 0.23 -13.02 -1.25
CA PRO A 29 -0.24 -13.79 -0.10
C PRO A 29 -1.75 -14.08 -0.20
N PRO A 30 -2.29 -15.10 0.49
CA PRO A 30 -3.71 -15.48 0.40
C PRO A 30 -4.62 -14.53 1.19
N LEU A 31 -4.62 -13.25 0.83
CA LEU A 31 -5.46 -12.21 1.41
C LEU A 31 -6.82 -12.17 0.71
N GLN A 32 -7.90 -12.06 1.49
CA GLN A 32 -9.24 -12.04 0.92
C GLN A 32 -9.46 -10.78 0.05
N GLY A 33 -9.88 -11.01 -1.19
CA GLY A 33 -10.24 -9.95 -2.14
C GLY A 33 -9.05 -9.39 -2.94
N TRP A 34 -7.82 -9.54 -2.46
CA TRP A 34 -6.62 -9.03 -3.12
C TRP A 34 -6.39 -9.71 -4.47
N LYS A 35 -6.07 -8.90 -5.48
CA LYS A 35 -5.87 -9.33 -6.87
C LYS A 35 -4.55 -8.77 -7.39
N PRO A 36 -3.84 -9.48 -8.28
CA PRO A 36 -2.60 -8.99 -8.89
C PRO A 36 -2.83 -7.91 -9.94
N VAL A 37 -4.04 -7.80 -10.50
CA VAL A 37 -4.40 -6.78 -11.49
C VAL A 37 -5.86 -6.37 -11.28
N GLY A 38 -6.11 -5.07 -11.16
CA GLY A 38 -7.44 -4.48 -11.10
C GLY A 38 -8.16 -4.73 -9.76
N GLY A 39 -9.49 -4.68 -9.83
CA GLY A 39 -10.39 -4.71 -8.67
C GLY A 39 -10.62 -3.33 -8.06
N ASP A 40 -11.56 -3.27 -7.12
CA ASP A 40 -11.82 -2.06 -6.33
C ASP A 40 -11.68 -2.40 -4.85
N PRO A 41 -10.55 -2.05 -4.21
CA PRO A 41 -10.29 -2.42 -2.82
C PRO A 41 -11.34 -1.92 -1.83
N CYS A 42 -11.97 -0.78 -2.12
CA CYS A 42 -12.97 -0.16 -1.26
C CYS A 42 -14.35 -0.79 -1.47
N PHE A 43 -14.73 -1.06 -2.72
CA PHE A 43 -16.02 -1.66 -3.05
C PHE A 43 -16.05 -3.18 -2.79
N ASP A 44 -14.96 -3.88 -3.12
CA ASP A 44 -14.82 -5.33 -2.93
C ASP A 44 -14.44 -5.71 -1.49
N HIS A 45 -14.31 -4.73 -0.57
CA HIS A 45 -13.96 -4.91 0.85
C HIS A 45 -12.71 -5.78 1.05
N TRP A 46 -11.59 -5.34 0.48
CA TRP A 46 -10.34 -6.10 0.59
C TRP A 46 -9.89 -6.18 2.04
N GLN A 47 -9.39 -7.36 2.42
CA GLN A 47 -8.92 -7.61 3.76
C GLN A 47 -7.86 -6.58 4.17
N GLY A 48 -8.06 -5.96 5.34
CA GLY A 48 -7.12 -5.00 5.91
C GLY A 48 -7.07 -3.65 5.20
N VAL A 49 -7.96 -3.36 4.24
CA VAL A 49 -8.02 -2.08 3.54
C VAL A 49 -9.15 -1.22 4.09
N ASP A 50 -8.80 -0.04 4.63
CA ASP A 50 -9.77 0.96 5.06
C ASP A 50 -9.90 2.07 4.03
N CYS A 51 -11.15 2.44 3.74
CA CYS A 51 -11.45 3.50 2.81
C CYS A 51 -12.32 4.61 3.41
N VAL A 52 -12.07 5.83 2.97
CA VAL A 52 -12.98 6.96 3.11
C VAL A 52 -13.48 7.31 1.71
N PHE A 53 -14.77 7.13 1.47
CA PHE A 53 -15.35 7.08 0.12
C PHE A 53 -14.62 6.03 -0.74
N SER A 54 -14.05 6.44 -1.88
CA SER A 54 -13.30 5.55 -2.78
C SER A 54 -11.78 5.61 -2.57
N ASN A 55 -11.29 6.28 -1.52
CA ASN A 55 -9.85 6.46 -1.29
C ASN A 55 -9.35 5.52 -0.20
N ILE A 56 -8.27 4.80 -0.51
CA ILE A 56 -7.56 3.96 0.47
C ILE A 56 -6.87 4.90 1.46
N THR A 57 -7.26 4.78 2.73
CA THR A 57 -6.76 5.63 3.82
C THR A 57 -5.92 4.85 4.83
N ALA A 58 -6.14 3.54 4.96
CA ALA A 58 -5.24 2.69 5.73
C ALA A 58 -5.09 1.29 5.13
N ILE A 59 -3.93 0.67 5.38
CA ILE A 59 -3.68 -0.75 5.16
C ILE A 59 -3.20 -1.33 6.48
N ARG A 60 -3.96 -2.27 7.07
CA ARG A 60 -3.64 -2.94 8.34
C ARG A 60 -3.65 -4.44 8.17
N LEU A 61 -2.46 -5.03 8.12
CA LEU A 61 -2.21 -6.45 7.88
C LEU A 61 -1.23 -7.03 8.91
N ALA A 62 -1.26 -6.51 10.14
CA ALA A 62 -0.39 -6.96 11.20
C ALA A 62 -0.61 -8.45 11.55
N GLY A 63 0.49 -9.18 11.80
CA GLY A 63 0.42 -10.53 12.35
C GLY A 63 -0.13 -11.61 11.40
N LEU A 64 -0.03 -11.41 10.08
CA LEU A 64 -0.56 -12.34 9.07
C LEU A 64 0.50 -13.25 8.45
N ASN A 65 1.70 -13.32 9.03
CA ASN A 65 2.86 -14.08 8.52
C ASN A 65 3.23 -13.70 7.07
N LEU A 66 3.02 -12.45 6.68
CA LEU A 66 3.30 -11.96 5.33
C LEU A 66 4.80 -11.93 5.05
N GLY A 67 5.22 -12.34 3.87
CA GLY A 67 6.62 -12.29 3.41
C GLY A 67 6.80 -11.38 2.19
N GLY A 68 7.94 -11.51 1.52
CA GLY A 68 8.27 -10.69 0.37
C GLY A 68 8.79 -9.31 0.78
N GLU A 69 8.48 -8.29 0.00
CA GLU A 69 9.00 -6.93 0.16
C GLU A 69 7.90 -5.88 -0.02
N LEU A 70 8.17 -4.63 0.36
CA LEU A 70 7.25 -3.50 0.16
C LEU A 70 7.16 -3.04 -1.31
N GLY A 71 8.11 -3.47 -2.15
CA GLY A 71 8.27 -2.97 -3.52
C GLY A 71 8.97 -1.60 -3.57
N SER A 72 9.10 -1.02 -4.76
CA SER A 72 9.79 0.27 -4.94
C SER A 72 8.88 1.49 -4.84
N ASN A 73 7.56 1.31 -4.95
CA ASN A 73 6.60 2.41 -5.03
C ASN A 73 5.37 2.12 -4.15
N LEU A 74 5.20 2.91 -3.10
CA LEU A 74 3.98 2.98 -2.28
C LEU A 74 3.19 4.25 -2.65
N ASP A 75 2.91 4.46 -3.94
CA ASP A 75 2.24 5.68 -4.42
C ASP A 75 0.73 5.65 -4.16
N PHE A 76 0.37 5.77 -2.89
CA PHE A 76 -1.01 5.87 -2.45
C PHE A 76 -1.36 7.35 -2.21
N PRO A 77 -2.20 7.98 -3.05
CA PRO A 77 -2.41 9.43 -3.00
C PRO A 77 -3.08 9.92 -1.71
N SER A 78 -3.78 9.05 -0.99
CA SER A 78 -4.58 9.41 0.20
C SER A 78 -4.33 8.54 1.42
N ILE A 79 -3.28 7.70 1.40
CA ILE A 79 -3.01 6.82 2.54
C ILE A 79 -2.46 7.63 3.72
N ILE A 80 -2.92 7.29 4.91
CA ILE A 80 -2.53 7.97 6.14
C ILE A 80 -1.81 7.00 7.07
N ASP A 81 -2.17 5.72 7.01
CA ASP A 81 -1.73 4.71 7.97
C ASP A 81 -1.40 3.39 7.26
N ILE A 82 -0.20 2.87 7.49
CA ILE A 82 0.22 1.54 7.06
C ILE A 82 0.73 0.81 8.28
N ASP A 83 0.06 -0.29 8.64
CA ASP A 83 0.48 -1.23 9.67
C ASP A 83 0.71 -2.62 9.04
N LEU A 84 1.99 -2.97 8.89
CA LEU A 84 2.44 -4.28 8.46
C LEU A 84 3.29 -4.95 9.55
N SER A 85 3.12 -4.52 10.80
CA SER A 85 3.91 -5.01 11.94
C SER A 85 3.72 -6.52 12.16
N ASN A 86 4.70 -7.16 12.80
CA ASN A 86 4.64 -8.58 13.16
C ASN A 86 4.46 -9.51 11.96
N ASN A 87 5.23 -9.27 10.89
CA ASN A 87 5.26 -10.10 9.69
C ASN A 87 6.72 -10.53 9.39
N HIS A 88 6.96 -11.09 8.21
CA HIS A 88 8.25 -11.54 7.71
C HIS A 88 8.70 -10.74 6.48
N ILE A 89 8.25 -9.48 6.37
CA ILE A 89 8.58 -8.61 5.24
C ILE A 89 10.07 -8.27 5.29
N GLY A 90 10.77 -8.47 4.18
CA GLY A 90 12.18 -8.19 4.00
C GLY A 90 12.44 -7.03 3.05
N GLY A 91 13.66 -6.98 2.53
CA GLY A 91 14.10 -5.92 1.62
C GLY A 91 14.31 -4.58 2.32
N ALA A 92 14.44 -3.52 1.54
CA ALA A 92 14.59 -2.16 2.05
C ALA A 92 13.25 -1.41 2.09
N ILE A 93 13.15 -0.43 2.99
CA ILE A 93 12.04 0.53 2.96
C ILE A 93 12.22 1.41 1.71
N PRO A 94 11.16 1.64 0.91
CA PRO A 94 11.23 2.52 -0.25
C PRO A 94 11.72 3.92 0.14
N PHE A 95 12.60 4.53 -0.67
CA PHE A 95 13.09 5.88 -0.41
C PHE A 95 11.99 6.95 -0.44
N THR A 96 10.97 6.71 -1.28
CA THR A 96 9.83 7.59 -1.43
C THR A 96 8.63 6.97 -0.74
N LEU A 97 8.16 7.64 0.31
CA LEU A 97 6.91 7.30 0.99
C LEU A 97 5.79 8.23 0.51
N PRO A 98 4.52 7.78 0.54
CA PRO A 98 3.41 8.64 0.17
C PRO A 98 3.37 9.91 1.03
N PRO A 99 3.18 11.09 0.43
CA PRO A 99 3.30 12.38 1.14
C PRO A 99 2.21 12.62 2.19
N THR A 100 1.12 11.84 2.14
CA THR A 100 0.00 11.90 3.06
C THR A 100 0.15 10.95 4.26
N LEU A 101 1.15 10.07 4.23
CA LEU A 101 1.39 9.05 5.25
C LEU A 101 1.82 9.71 6.57
N ARG A 102 1.17 9.32 7.66
CA ARG A 102 1.44 9.79 9.02
C ARG A 102 1.97 8.69 9.92
N THR A 103 1.49 7.47 9.71
CA THR A 103 1.89 6.31 10.49
C THR A 103 2.39 5.22 9.55
N LEU A 104 3.61 4.74 9.81
CA LEU A 104 4.19 3.58 9.14
C LEU A 104 4.73 2.65 10.22
N ASP A 105 3.97 1.61 10.56
CA ASP A 105 4.40 0.57 11.49
C ASP A 105 4.89 -0.66 10.72
N LEU A 106 6.20 -0.87 10.80
CA LEU A 106 6.89 -2.03 10.22
C LEU A 106 7.63 -2.84 11.29
N ALA A 107 7.30 -2.65 12.57
CA ALA A 107 7.95 -3.33 13.68
C ALA A 107 7.87 -4.85 13.53
N ASN A 108 8.87 -5.56 14.06
CA ASN A 108 8.93 -7.03 14.03
C ASN A 108 8.79 -7.60 12.61
N ASN A 109 9.60 -7.09 11.68
CA ASN A 109 9.79 -7.60 10.33
C ASN A 109 11.28 -7.91 10.08
N ASN A 110 11.61 -8.45 8.90
CA ASN A 110 12.96 -8.82 8.50
C ASN A 110 13.60 -7.77 7.56
N LEU A 111 13.29 -6.48 7.80
CA LEU A 111 13.76 -5.38 6.97
C LEU A 111 15.29 -5.22 7.04
N THR A 112 15.85 -4.79 5.92
CA THR A 112 17.28 -4.57 5.73
C THR A 112 17.52 -3.21 5.06
N GLY A 113 18.77 -2.83 4.84
CA GLY A 113 19.10 -1.56 4.18
C GLY A 113 19.10 -0.36 5.13
N GLN A 114 19.13 0.83 4.55
CA GLN A 114 19.18 2.10 5.30
C GLN A 114 17.79 2.71 5.43
N LEU A 115 17.56 3.43 6.52
CA LEU A 115 16.34 4.23 6.67
C LEU A 115 16.31 5.34 5.61
N PRO A 116 15.16 5.59 4.96
CA PRO A 116 15.00 6.71 4.05
C PRO A 116 15.32 8.04 4.74
N SER A 117 15.93 8.98 4.02
CA SER A 117 16.20 10.33 4.54
C SER A 117 14.93 11.11 4.91
N SER A 118 13.77 10.71 4.39
CA SER A 118 12.45 11.24 4.74
C SER A 118 11.96 10.82 6.13
N MET A 119 12.63 9.86 6.78
CA MET A 119 12.30 9.37 8.13
C MET A 119 13.30 9.86 9.21
N GLY A 120 14.19 10.78 8.87
CA GLY A 120 15.25 11.33 9.74
C GLY A 120 14.95 12.73 10.25
#